data_AF-A0A6L5XF76-F1
#
_entry.id   AF-A0A6L5XF76-F1
#
_cell.length_a   1.000
_cell.length_b   1.000
_cell.length_c   1.000
_cell.angle_alpha   90.00
_cell.angle_beta   90.00
_cell.angle_gamma   90.00
#
_symmetry.space_group_name_H-M   'P 1'
#
loop_
_entity.id
_entity.type
_entity.pdbx_description
1 polymer ?
#
loop_
_entity_poly.entity_id
_entity_poly.type
_entity_poly.pdbx_seq_one_letter_code
_entity_poly.pdbx_strand_id
1 'polypeptide(L)' 'MKRYQVYFQYFNQGETGSDAYRFASPEEARAKVEELREAIVAGFDARGDLEVIDEDDFYGIMDRATGDYAKVIIAPGLGK' A
#
# COMPACT_ATOMS: atom_id res chain seq x y z
N MET A 1 -24.20 1.64 5.42
CA MET A 1 -22.92 2.26 5.83
C MET A 1 -21.86 1.85 4.83
N LYS A 2 -21.15 2.79 4.19
CA LYS A 2 -20.02 2.46 3.33
C LYS A 2 -18.91 1.91 4.22
N ARG A 3 -18.41 0.71 3.92
CA ARG A 3 -17.24 0.13 4.59
C ARG A 3 -16.03 0.45 3.73
N TYR A 4 -14.99 1.02 4.34
CA TYR A 4 -13.72 1.29 3.67
C TYR A 4 -12.78 0.12 3.92
N GLN A 5 -12.06 -0.31 2.89
CA GLN A 5 -11.12 -1.41 3.03
C GLN A 5 -9.75 -0.99 2.48
N VAL A 6 -8.74 -1.06 3.33
CA VAL A 6 -7.34 -0.82 2.95
C VAL A 6 -6.71 -2.16 2.63
N TYR A 7 -6.12 -2.29 1.45
CA TYR A 7 -5.40 -3.46 1.01
C TYR A 7 -3.91 -3.15 0.91
N PHE A 8 -3.10 -3.97 1.56
CA PHE A 8 -1.65 -3.96 1.45
C PHE A 8 -1.19 -5.20 0.68
N GLN A 9 -0.21 -5.04 -0.21
CA GLN A 9 0.42 -6.14 -0.94
C GLN A 9 1.90 -5.84 -1.16
N TYR A 10 2.74 -6.87 -1.07
CA TYR A 10 4.15 -6.76 -1.42
C TYR A 10 4.67 -8.01 -2.16
N PHE A 11 5.78 -7.80 -2.85
CA PHE A 11 6.69 -8.82 -3.35
C PHE A 11 8.12 -8.40 -3.03
N ASN A 12 8.90 -9.28 -2.42
CA ASN A 12 10.31 -9.05 -2.11
C ASN A 12 11.08 -10.36 -2.30
N GLN A 13 12.00 -10.40 -3.27
CA GLN A 13 12.92 -11.52 -3.51
C GLN A 13 12.26 -12.91 -3.53
N GLY A 14 11.08 -13.02 -4.13
CA GLY A 14 10.34 -14.29 -4.23
C GLY A 14 9.34 -14.56 -3.11
N GLU A 15 9.31 -13.72 -2.06
CA GLU A 15 8.26 -13.73 -1.05
C GLU A 15 7.13 -12.76 -1.45
N THR A 16 5.88 -13.18 -1.28
CA THR A 16 4.73 -12.29 -1.47
C THR A 16 3.80 -12.41 -0.28
N GLY A 17 3.23 -11.26 0.12
CA GLY A 17 2.25 -11.20 1.19
C GLY A 17 1.23 -10.11 0.92
N SER A 18 0.10 -10.22 1.61
CA SER A 18 -0.98 -9.26 1.51
C SER A 18 -1.80 -9.23 2.79
N ASP A 19 -2.26 -8.04 3.17
CA ASP A 19 -3.14 -7.81 4.30
C ASP A 19 -4.34 -6.94 3.91
N ALA A 20 -5.42 -7.05 4.68
CA ALA A 20 -6.63 -6.27 4.47
C ALA A 20 -7.21 -5.75 5.79
N TYR A 21 -7.47 -4.45 5.85
CA TYR A 21 -7.97 -3.76 7.04
C TYR A 21 -9.31 -3.10 6.73
N ARG A 22 -10.28 -3.18 7.64
CA ARG A 22 -11.64 -2.64 7.45
C ARG A 22 -11.92 -1.51 8.42
N PHE A 23 -12.48 -0.43 7.91
CA PHE A 23 -12.76 0.78 8.67
C PHE A 23 -14.20 1.27 8.49
N ALA A 24 -14.69 1.98 9.50
CA ALA A 24 -16.04 2.56 9.50
C ALA A 24 -16.06 3.95 8.85
N SER A 25 -14.91 4.63 8.80
CA SER A 25 -14.76 5.99 8.26
C SER A 25 -13.65 6.08 7.21
N PRO A 26 -13.72 7.06 6.29
CA PRO A 26 -12.64 7.33 5.33
C PRO A 26 -11.38 7.87 6.01
N GLU A 27 -11.54 8.60 7.12
CA GLU A 27 -10.41 9.17 7.88
C GLU A 27 -9.54 8.08 8.49
N GLU A 28 -10.14 7.08 9.14
CA GLU A 28 -9.41 5.91 9.67
C GLU A 28 -8.72 5.11 8.56
N ALA A 29 -9.37 4.96 7.40
CA ALA A 29 -8.77 4.27 6.26
C ALA A 29 -7.54 5.02 5.72
N ARG A 30 -7.61 6.35 5.60
CA ARG A 30 -6.48 7.20 5.19
C ARG A 30 -5.35 7.17 6.21
N ALA A 31 -5.65 7.23 7.50
CA ALA A 31 -4.65 7.08 8.55
C ALA A 31 -3.89 5.74 8.42
N LYS A 32 -4.60 4.67 8.05
CA LYS A 32 -3.95 3.37 7.80
C LYS A 32 -3.10 3.35 6.53
N VAL A 33 -3.51 4.06 5.48
CA VAL A 33 -2.67 4.23 4.27
C VAL A 33 -1.36 4.93 4.63
N GLU A 34 -1.40 6.03 5.38
CA GLU A 34 -0.21 6.76 5.80
C GLU A 34 0.72 5.89 6.67
N GLU A 35 0.16 5.15 7.63
CA GLU A 35 0.93 4.20 8.45
C GLU A 35 1.67 3.16 7.57
N LEU A 36 0.97 2.57 6.61
CA LEU A 36 1.54 1.56 5.71
C LEU A 36 2.52 2.16 4.72
N ARG A 37 2.27 3.38 4.23
CA ARG A 37 3.19 4.14 3.39
C ARG A 37 4.53 4.35 4.10
N GLU A 38 4.51 4.81 5.35
CA GLU A 38 5.74 5.00 6.14
C GLU A 38 6.51 3.69 6.31
N ALA A 39 5.79 2.59 6.62
CA ALA A 39 6.40 1.26 6.73
C ALA A 39 7.02 0.78 5.41
N ILE A 40 6.34 1.01 4.29
CA ILE A 40 6.84 0.68 2.95
C ILE A 40 8.11 1.48 2.65
N VAL A 41 8.09 2.81 2.85
CA VAL A 41 9.25 3.68 2.60
C VAL A 41 10.46 3.24 3.43
N ALA A 42 10.25 2.88 4.70
CA ALA A 42 11.31 2.38 5.56
C ALA A 42 11.90 1.04 5.11
N GLY A 43 11.13 0.24 4.36
CA GLY A 43 11.54 -1.06 3.83
C GLY A 43 12.33 -1.00 2.52
N PHE A 44 12.31 0.12 1.80
CA PHE A 44 13.01 0.29 0.52
C PHE A 44 14.27 1.16 0.68
N ASP A 45 15.36 0.78 0.01
CA ASP A 45 16.59 1.59 -0.01
C ASP A 45 16.44 2.77 -0.97
N ALA A 46 16.51 3.99 -0.43
CA ALA A 46 16.43 5.25 -1.19
C ALA A 46 17.55 5.42 -2.25
N ARG A 47 18.55 4.53 -2.28
CA ARG A 47 19.64 4.51 -3.27
C ARG A 47 19.34 3.66 -4.52
N GLY A 48 18.24 2.90 -4.53
CA GLY A 48 17.80 2.09 -5.66
C GLY A 48 17.18 2.90 -6.81
N ASP A 49 16.97 2.24 -7.95
CA ASP A 49 16.17 2.80 -9.06
C ASP A 49 14.69 2.59 -8.76
N LEU A 50 14.11 3.51 -8.00
CA LEU A 50 12.76 3.40 -7.46
C LEU A 50 11.73 4.12 -8.34
N GLU A 51 10.65 3.43 -8.66
CA GLU A 51 9.43 4.01 -9.20
C GLU A 51 8.39 4.15 -8.10
N VAL A 52 7.86 5.36 -7.93
CA VAL A 52 6.87 5.69 -6.87
C VAL A 52 5.62 6.29 -7.51
N ILE A 53 4.46 5.83 -7.06
CA ILE A 53 3.16 6.43 -7.34
C ILE A 53 2.55 6.79 -5.98
N ASP A 54 2.23 8.08 -5.81
CA ASP A 54 1.75 8.66 -4.56
C ASP A 54 0.48 9.47 -4.84
N GLU A 55 -0.66 8.91 -4.46
CA GLU A 55 -2.01 9.47 -4.64
C GLU A 55 -2.81 9.37 -3.33
N ASP A 56 -3.85 10.19 -3.17
CA ASP A 56 -4.62 10.29 -1.92
C ASP A 56 -5.15 8.96 -1.36
N ASP A 57 -5.50 8.01 -2.25
CA ASP A 57 -6.09 6.72 -1.88
C ASP A 57 -5.19 5.54 -2.29
N PHE A 58 -3.95 5.81 -2.76
CA PHE A 58 -3.02 4.82 -3.26
C PHE A 58 -1.57 5.24 -3.03
N TYR A 59 -0.76 4.33 -2.48
CA TYR A 59 0.69 4.47 -2.49
C TYR A 59 1.32 3.19 -3.02
N GLY A 60 2.28 3.31 -3.93
CA GLY A 60 3.02 2.19 -4.50
C GLY A 60 4.46 2.55 -4.75
N ILE A 61 5.36 1.61 -4.45
CA ILE A 61 6.79 1.69 -4.74
C ILE A 61 7.23 0.40 -5.42
N MET A 62 8.18 0.51 -6.34
CA MET A 62 8.82 -0.61 -7.01
C MET A 62 10.30 -0.31 -7.22
N ASP A 63 11.18 -1.25 -6.89
CA ASP A 63 12.57 -1.24 -7.32
C ASP A 63 12.64 -1.83 -8.74
N ARG A 64 13.04 -1.02 -9.72
CA ARG A 64 13.09 -1.43 -11.13
C ARG A 64 14.23 -2.40 -11.44
N ALA A 65 15.27 -2.43 -10.61
CA ALA A 65 16.40 -3.33 -10.79
C ALA A 65 16.07 -4.74 -10.30
N THR A 66 15.39 -4.87 -9.16
CA THR A 66 15.06 -6.19 -8.57
C THR A 66 13.65 -6.66 -8.90
N GLY A 67 12.73 -5.75 -9.21
CA GLY A 67 11.31 -6.03 -9.37
C GLY A 67 10.54 -6.13 -8.04
N ASP A 68 11.19 -5.82 -6.91
CA ASP A 68 10.54 -5.78 -5.61
C ASP A 68 9.52 -4.64 -5.58
N TYR A 69 8.34 -4.88 -5.02
CA TYR A 69 7.31 -3.85 -4.92
C TYR A 69 6.51 -3.95 -3.63
N ALA A 70 5.96 -2.82 -3.21
CA ALA A 70 4.93 -2.80 -2.19
C ALA A 70 3.91 -1.72 -2.53
N LYS A 71 2.64 -1.98 -2.19
CA LYS A 71 1.56 -1.04 -2.41
C LYS A 71 0.50 -1.12 -1.33
N VAL A 72 -0.17 0.00 -1.11
CA VAL A 72 -1.34 0.14 -0.28
C VAL A 72 -2.41 0.92 -1.03
N ILE A 73 -3.67 0.49 -0.93
CA ILE A 73 -4.81 1.12 -1.61
C ILE A 73 -6.06 1.11 -0.74
N ILE A 74 -6.81 2.21 -0.72
CA ILE A 74 -8.20 2.21 -0.24
C ILE A 74 -9.07 1.69 -1.37
N ALA A 75 -9.55 0.46 -1.26
CA ALA A 75 -10.59 -0.03 -2.14
C ALA A 75 -11.94 0.58 -1.71
N PRO A 76 -12.64 1.29 -2.61
CA PRO A 76 -14.07 1.53 -2.40
C PRO A 76 -14.74 0.16 -2.38
N GLY A 77 -15.41 -0.17 -1.26
CA GLY A 77 -15.93 -1.50 -1.01
C GLY A 77 -16.60 -2.09 -2.25
N LEU A 78 -16.08 -3.23 -2.72
CA LEU A 78 -16.69 -4.07 -3.74
C LEU A 78 -18.06 -4.54 -3.21
N GLY A 79 -19.06 -3.68 -3.33
CA GLY A 79 -20.45 -4.06 -3.17
C GLY A 79 -20.84 -4.92 -4.36
N LYS A 80 -21.11 -6.20 -4.11
CA LYS A 80 -22.19 -6.87 -4.81
C LYS A 80 -23.45 -6.73 -3.96
#